data_AF-A0A7X8X5M1-F1
#
_entry.id   AF-A0A7X8X5M1-F1
#
_cell.length_a   1.000
_cell.length_b   1.000
_cell.length_c   1.000
_cell.angle_alpha   90.00
_cell.angle_beta   90.00
_cell.angle_gamma   90.00
#
_symmetry.space_group_name_H-M   'P 1'
#
loop_
_entity.id
_entity.type
_entity.pdbx_description
1 polymer ?
#
loop_
_entity_poly.entity_id
_entity_poly.type
_entity_poly.pdbx_seq_one_letter_code
_entity_poly.pdbx_strand_id
1 'polypeptide(L)' 'MPYVCPQCQKTKKLPDYCCGKSMIASGSYYCPTCGNASSTISSCCGEEMQRV' A
#
# COMPACT_ATOMS: atom_id res chain seq x y z
N MET A 1 -9.66 -3.76 10.18
CA MET A 1 -8.31 -3.75 9.56
C MET A 1 -7.90 -2.32 9.33
N PRO A 2 -6.67 -1.91 9.67
CA PRO A 2 -6.18 -0.57 9.36
C PRO A 2 -5.90 -0.45 7.86
N TYR A 3 -6.12 0.72 7.30
CA TYR A 3 -5.66 1.11 5.97
C TYR A 3 -4.56 2.16 6.15
N VAL A 4 -3.55 2.16 5.30
CA VAL A 4 -2.40 3.06 5.36
C VAL A 4 -2.21 3.72 4.00
N CYS A 5 -1.92 5.01 4.01
CA CYS A 5 -1.50 5.72 2.80
C CYS A 5 0.00 5.50 2.60
N PRO A 6 0.48 4.94 1.48
CA PRO A 6 1.91 4.66 1.28
C PRO A 6 2.77 5.94 1.16
N GLN A 7 2.23 7.04 0.61
CA GLN A 7 2.97 8.30 0.51
C GLN A 7 3.08 9.04 1.84
N CYS A 8 1.99 9.00 2.61
CA CYS A 8 1.79 9.90 3.74
C CYS A 8 1.82 9.12 5.09
N GLN A 9 2.03 7.80 5.02
CA GLN A 9 2.01 6.80 6.12
C GLN A 9 0.85 6.94 7.10
N LYS A 10 -0.27 7.50 6.62
CA LYS A 10 -1.41 7.82 7.46
C LYS A 10 -2.30 6.60 7.62
N THR A 11 -2.58 6.22 8.86
CA THR A 11 -3.40 5.04 9.17
C THR A 11 -4.84 5.43 9.49
N LYS A 12 -5.80 4.71 8.91
CA LYS A 12 -7.24 4.86 9.13
C LYS A 12 -7.87 3.50 9.44
N LYS A 13 -9.00 3.48 10.15
CA LYS A 13 -9.75 2.24 10.39
C LYS A 13 -10.64 1.84 9.21
N LEU A 14 -10.89 2.75 8.28
CA LEU A 14 -11.70 2.55 7.09
C LEU A 14 -10.87 2.85 5.82
N PRO A 15 -11.20 2.23 4.68
CA PRO A 15 -10.62 2.61 3.40
C PRO A 15 -11.01 4.05 3.10
N ASP A 16 -10.02 4.85 2.73
CA ASP A 16 -10.18 6.27 2.44
C ASP A 16 -9.31 6.62 1.23
N TYR A 17 -9.40 7.86 0.77
CA TYR A 17 -8.63 8.35 -0.36
C TYR A 17 -7.66 9.42 0.12
N CYS A 18 -6.36 9.16 -0.01
CA CYS A 18 -5.32 10.01 0.53
C CYS A 18 -4.22 10.23 -0.51
N CYS A 19 -3.79 11.48 -0.65
CA CYS A 19 -2.67 11.83 -1.54
C CYS A 19 -2.93 11.38 -3.01
N GLY A 20 -4.19 11.43 -3.48
CA GLY A 20 -4.57 11.09 -4.86
C GLY A 20 -4.68 9.58 -5.14
N LYS A 21 -4.64 8.72 -4.12
CA LYS A 21 -4.75 7.26 -4.24
C LYS A 21 -5.64 6.68 -3.13
N SER A 22 -6.23 5.52 -3.38
CA SER A 22 -6.89 4.75 -2.34
C SER A 22 -5.87 4.27 -1.31
N MET A 23 -6.26 4.28 -0.04
CA MET A 23 -5.45 3.72 1.02
C MET A 23 -5.34 2.20 0.89
N ILE A 24 -4.20 1.65 1.27
CA ILE A 24 -3.87 0.23 1.15
C ILE A 24 -4.16 -0.45 2.48
N ALA A 25 -4.72 -1.66 2.48
CA ALA A 25 -4.91 -2.39 3.74
C ALA A 25 -3.57 -2.72 4.39
N SER A 26 -3.46 -2.53 5.70
CA SER A 26 -2.29 -2.95 6.47
C SER A 26 -2.19 -4.48 6.45
N GLY A 27 -1.03 -4.99 6.05
CA GLY A 27 -0.81 -6.39 5.73
C GLY A 27 -0.84 -6.72 4.22
N SER A 28 -1.23 -5.77 3.37
CA SER A 28 -1.01 -5.88 1.92
C SER A 28 0.42 -5.45 1.57
N TYR A 29 0.87 -5.87 0.40
CA TYR A 29 2.17 -5.53 -0.16
C TYR A 29 2.01 -4.40 -1.17
N TYR A 30 2.92 -3.44 -1.14
CA TYR A 30 2.97 -2.33 -2.08
C TYR A 30 4.32 -2.27 -2.79
N CYS A 31 4.30 -1.91 -4.07
CA CYS A 31 5.52 -1.56 -4.78
C CYS A 31 5.78 -0.05 -4.61
N PRO A 32 6.90 0.37 -4.00
CA PRO A 32 7.21 1.80 -3.85
C PRO A 32 7.47 2.49 -5.20
N THR A 33 8.06 1.77 -6.15
CA THR A 33 8.45 2.28 -7.47
C THR A 33 7.24 2.51 -8.38
N CYS A 34 6.30 1.58 -8.34
CA CYS A 34 5.19 1.51 -9.29
C CYS A 34 3.85 1.90 -8.62
N GLY A 35 3.81 1.97 -7.29
CA GLY A 35 2.65 2.38 -6.50
C GLY A 35 1.48 1.40 -6.55
N ASN A 36 1.74 0.15 -6.95
CA ASN A 36 0.75 -0.91 -7.06
C ASN A 36 0.61 -1.64 -5.72
N ALA A 37 -0.61 -2.04 -5.35
CA ALA A 37 -0.91 -2.73 -4.11
C ALA A 37 -1.48 -4.13 -4.41
N SER A 38 -1.00 -5.13 -3.68
CA SER A 38 -1.40 -6.54 -3.81
C SER A 38 -1.64 -7.16 -2.45
N SER A 39 -2.60 -8.07 -2.35
CA SER A 39 -2.82 -8.86 -1.14
C SER A 39 -1.75 -9.95 -0.94
N THR A 40 -0.95 -10.23 -1.97
CA THR A 40 0.09 -11.26 -1.98
C THR A 40 1.46 -10.64 -2.22
N ILE A 41 2.48 -11.17 -1.55
CA ILE A 41 3.87 -10.80 -1.82
C ILE A 41 4.25 -11.23 -3.23
N SER A 42 4.84 -10.33 -3.98
CA SER A 42 5.40 -10.61 -5.30
C SER A 42 6.56 -9.66 -5.57
N SER A 43 7.29 -9.90 -6.66
CA SER A 43 8.27 -8.96 -7.16
C SER A 43 7.59 -8.00 -8.14
N CYS A 44 7.86 -6.70 -7.99
CA CYS A 44 7.37 -5.66 -8.86
C CYS A 44 8.52 -4.74 -9.21
N CYS A 45 8.72 -4.49 -10.50
CA CYS A 45 9.73 -3.55 -10.99
C CYS A 45 11.18 -3.96 -10.61
N GLY A 46 11.42 -5.29 -10.53
CA GLY A 46 12.72 -5.87 -10.20
C GLY A 46 13.01 -5.98 -8.69
N GLU A 47 12.10 -5.49 -7.85
CA GLU A 47 12.26 -5.45 -6.40
C GLU A 47 11.12 -6.23 -5.71
N GLU A 48 11.34 -6.72 -4.50
CA GLU A 48 10.28 -7.33 -3.71
C GLU A 48 9.30 -6.25 -3.22
N MET A 49 8.00 -6.52 -3.32
CA MET A 49 7.00 -5.60 -2.79
C MET A 49 7.16 -5.47 -1.26
N GLN A 50 7.08 -4.25 -0.76
CA GLN A 50 7.19 -3.96 0.66
C GLN A 50 5.86 -4.18 1.35
N ARG A 51 5.86 -4.66 2.59
CA ARG A 51 4.65 -4.77 3.39
C ARG A 51 4.23 -3.39 3.91
N VAL A 52 2.93 -3.11 3.81
CA VAL A 52 2.27 -1.93 4.39
C VAL A 52 1.80 -2.19 5.82
#